data_AF-A0A7W0IVU0-F1
#
_entry.id   AF-A0A7W0IVU0-F1
#
_cell.length_a   1.000
_cell.length_b   1.000
_cell.length_c   1.000
_cell.angle_alpha   90.00
_cell.angle_beta   90.00
_cell.angle_gamma   90.00
#
_symmetry.space_group_name_H-M   'P 1'
#
loop_
_entity.id
_entity.type
_entity.pdbx_description
1 polymer ?
#
loop_
_entity_poly.entity_id
_entity_poly.type
_entity_poly.pdbx_seq_one_letter_code
_entity_poly.pdbx_strand_id
1 'polypeptide(L)'
;MIKINAYTFRCSSCGTKNRIPHEKAGQTAKCGKCGSAMDTSALLVDRTVVIEDRNFNRNILESPLPVLLDCWAPWCGPCKMIGPILEELAMEWRGRIRIGKLNVDENPATANKFEIRSIPTLMVFDHGKRVDTLVGALPKGQIVEAMAAFL
;
A
#
# COMPACT_ATOMS: atom_id res chain seq x y z
N MET A 1 9.63 -6.24 20.15
CA MET A 1 8.94 -6.71 18.94
C MET A 1 7.53 -7.13 19.33
N ILE A 2 6.51 -6.45 18.81
CA ILE A 2 5.11 -6.87 18.99
C ILE A 2 4.95 -8.19 18.22
N LYS A 3 4.64 -9.29 18.91
CA LYS A 3 4.31 -10.56 18.25
C LYS A 3 2.97 -10.38 17.53
N ILE A 4 3.00 -10.19 16.22
CA ILE A 4 1.78 -10.18 15.40
C ILE A 4 1.24 -11.61 15.40
N ASN A 5 0.12 -11.83 16.11
CA ASN A 5 -0.52 -13.14 16.16
C ASN A 5 -1.35 -13.43 14.90
N ALA A 6 -1.80 -12.37 14.19
CA ALA A 6 -2.54 -12.50 12.94
C ALA A 6 -2.55 -11.17 12.16
N TYR A 7 -2.77 -11.26 10.86
CA TYR A 7 -2.99 -10.15 9.95
C TYR A 7 -4.48 -10.00 9.62
N THR A 8 -4.88 -8.78 9.23
CA THR A 8 -6.18 -8.52 8.61
C THR A 8 -6.00 -8.52 7.10
N PHE A 9 -6.77 -9.35 6.39
CA PHE A 9 -6.65 -9.53 4.94
C PHE A 9 -8.02 -9.47 4.28
N ARG A 10 -8.20 -8.58 3.31
CA ARG A 10 -9.48 -8.42 2.63
C ARG A 10 -9.62 -9.39 1.46
N CYS A 11 -10.76 -10.06 1.37
CA CYS A 11 -11.09 -10.89 0.22
C CYS A 11 -11.34 -10.04 -1.02
N SER A 12 -10.63 -10.31 -2.11
CA SER A 12 -10.80 -9.62 -3.40
C SER A 12 -12.17 -9.90 -4.05
N SER A 13 -12.83 -11.00 -3.71
CA SER A 13 -14.13 -11.36 -4.28
C SER A 13 -15.32 -10.70 -3.57
N CYS A 14 -15.35 -10.68 -2.23
CA CYS A 14 -16.51 -10.18 -1.48
C CYS A 14 -16.22 -9.01 -0.53
N GLY A 15 -14.98 -8.52 -0.49
CA GLY A 15 -14.56 -7.38 0.34
C GLY A 15 -14.51 -7.63 1.85
N THR A 16 -14.82 -8.85 2.31
CA THR A 16 -14.81 -9.17 3.75
C THR A 16 -13.39 -9.24 4.29
N LYS A 17 -13.18 -8.67 5.48
CA LYS A 17 -11.92 -8.77 6.22
C LYS A 17 -11.83 -10.18 6.85
N ASN A 18 -10.72 -10.85 6.63
CA ASN A 18 -10.41 -12.16 7.18
C ASN A 18 -9.19 -12.04 8.09
N ARG A 19 -9.19 -12.82 9.16
CA ARG A 19 -8.02 -12.94 10.04
C ARG A 19 -7.12 -14.05 9.50
N ILE A 20 -5.87 -13.72 9.18
CA ILE A 20 -4.87 -14.67 8.70
C ILE A 20 -3.81 -14.86 9.79
N PRO A 21 -3.71 -16.05 10.42
CA PRO A 21 -2.65 -16.33 11.39
C PRO A 21 -1.26 -16.10 10.79
N HIS A 22 -0.31 -15.64 11.60
CA HIS A 22 1.03 -15.27 11.11
C HIS A 22 1.73 -16.43 10.39
N GLU A 23 1.64 -17.64 10.94
CA GLU A 23 2.19 -18.88 10.41
C GLU A 23 1.57 -19.33 9.07
N LYS A 24 0.42 -18.74 8.69
CA LYS A 24 -0.26 -19.01 7.41
C LYS A 24 -0.06 -17.92 6.37
N ALA A 25 0.68 -16.86 6.67
CA ALA A 25 1.01 -15.83 5.70
C ALA A 25 1.80 -16.42 4.52
N GLY A 26 1.43 -16.05 3.29
CA GLY A 26 2.00 -16.60 2.06
C GLY A 26 1.39 -17.91 1.57
N GLN A 27 0.41 -18.46 2.29
CA GLN A 27 -0.32 -19.64 1.87
C GLN A 27 -1.67 -19.25 1.23
N THR A 28 -2.28 -20.19 0.51
CA THR A 28 -3.66 -20.04 0.05
C THR A 28 -4.61 -20.18 1.25
N ALA A 29 -5.37 -19.14 1.54
CA ALA A 29 -6.45 -19.15 2.52
C ALA A 29 -7.83 -19.24 1.82
N LYS A 30 -8.88 -19.60 2.57
CA LYS A 30 -10.27 -19.46 2.11
C LYS A 30 -10.93 -18.30 2.83
N CYS A 31 -11.71 -17.50 2.11
CA CYS A 31 -12.53 -16.47 2.74
C CYS A 31 -13.61 -17.12 3.61
N GLY A 32 -13.71 -16.69 4.87
CA GLY A 32 -14.73 -17.19 5.81
C GLY A 32 -16.17 -16.81 5.46
N LYS A 33 -16.38 -15.86 4.54
CA LYS A 33 -17.72 -15.45 4.08
C LYS A 33 -18.14 -16.11 2.78
N CYS A 34 -17.34 -15.97 1.71
CA CYS A 34 -17.71 -16.44 0.37
C CYS A 34 -16.99 -17.71 -0.07
N GLY A 35 -16.06 -18.25 0.73
CA GLY A 35 -15.32 -19.47 0.42
C GLY A 35 -14.23 -19.34 -0.66
N SER A 36 -14.14 -18.19 -1.35
CA SER A 36 -13.13 -17.93 -2.39
C SER A 36 -11.71 -18.13 -1.86
N ALA A 37 -10.85 -18.71 -2.70
CA ALA A 37 -9.42 -18.81 -2.42
C ALA A 37 -8.78 -17.40 -2.43
N MET A 38 -7.86 -17.18 -1.50
CA MET A 38 -7.10 -15.94 -1.35
C MET A 38 -5.62 -16.29 -1.28
N ASP A 39 -4.83 -15.79 -2.22
CA ASP A 39 -3.38 -15.82 -2.10
C ASP A 39 -2.95 -14.74 -1.10
N THR A 40 -2.34 -15.17 0.01
CA THR A 40 -1.88 -14.27 1.07
C THR A 40 -0.41 -13.87 0.95
N SER A 41 0.24 -14.12 -0.19
CA SER A 41 1.62 -13.71 -0.50
C SER A 41 1.88 -12.22 -0.29
N ALA A 42 0.85 -11.37 -0.46
CA ALA A 42 0.93 -9.95 -0.13
C ALA A 42 1.32 -9.65 1.32
N LEU A 43 1.07 -10.58 2.25
CA LEU A 43 1.48 -10.44 3.66
C LEU A 43 2.99 -10.59 3.86
N LEU A 44 3.70 -11.12 2.87
CA LEU A 44 5.14 -11.33 2.91
C LEU A 44 5.95 -10.20 2.25
N VAL A 45 5.29 -9.15 1.77
CA VAL A 45 5.98 -8.01 1.14
C VAL A 45 6.39 -7.01 2.22
N ASP A 46 7.68 -6.72 2.28
CA ASP A 46 8.37 -5.87 3.27
C ASP A 46 9.21 -4.77 2.62
N ARG A 47 8.91 -4.44 1.37
CA ARG A 47 9.60 -3.42 0.56
C ARG A 47 8.60 -2.63 -0.26
N THR A 48 9.01 -1.49 -0.80
CA THR A 48 8.15 -0.78 -1.73
C THR A 48 7.89 -1.61 -3.00
N VAL A 49 6.67 -1.50 -3.53
CA VAL A 49 6.24 -2.18 -4.76
C VAL A 49 6.24 -1.16 -5.89
N VAL A 50 6.86 -1.48 -7.02
CA VAL A 50 6.78 -0.64 -8.21
C VAL A 50 5.37 -0.70 -8.79
N ILE A 51 4.74 0.46 -8.89
CA ILE A 51 3.39 0.62 -9.41
C ILE A 51 3.49 1.29 -10.77
N GLU A 52 2.81 0.68 -11.72
CA GLU A 52 2.75 1.13 -13.10
C GLU A 52 1.28 1.21 -13.53
N ASP A 53 0.98 1.99 -14.58
CA ASP A 53 -0.37 2.12 -15.13
C ASP A 53 -1.04 0.74 -15.36
N ARG A 54 -0.28 -0.21 -15.92
CA ARG A 54 -0.75 -1.59 -16.22
C ARG A 54 -1.07 -2.44 -14.99
N ASN A 55 -0.48 -2.12 -13.84
CA ASN A 55 -0.60 -2.92 -12.62
C ASN A 55 -1.34 -2.20 -11.48
N PHE A 56 -1.70 -0.93 -11.69
CA PHE A 56 -2.34 -0.07 -10.71
C PHE A 56 -3.62 -0.70 -10.13
N ASN A 57 -4.50 -1.21 -11.00
CA ASN A 57 -5.76 -1.80 -10.55
C ASN A 57 -5.50 -2.96 -9.56
N ARG A 58 -4.70 -3.94 -9.98
CA ARG A 58 -4.38 -5.11 -9.16
C ARG A 58 -3.66 -4.76 -7.85
N ASN A 59 -2.69 -3.86 -7.90
CA ASN A 59 -1.80 -3.60 -6.77
C ASN A 59 -2.34 -2.54 -5.80
N ILE A 60 -3.18 -1.61 -6.28
CA ILE A 60 -3.74 -0.51 -5.50
C ILE A 60 -5.23 -0.74 -5.22
N LEU A 61 -6.04 -0.86 -6.28
CA LEU A 61 -7.50 -0.85 -6.14
C LEU A 61 -8.05 -2.17 -5.59
N GLU A 62 -7.49 -3.29 -6.05
CA GLU A 62 -7.84 -4.65 -5.61
C GLU A 62 -6.98 -5.11 -4.43
N SER A 63 -6.18 -4.22 -3.84
CA SER A 63 -5.30 -4.57 -2.74
C SER A 63 -6.08 -5.17 -1.56
N PRO A 64 -5.65 -6.34 -1.04
CA PRO A 64 -6.25 -6.93 0.15
C PRO A 64 -5.86 -6.19 1.44
N LEU A 65 -4.87 -5.29 1.35
CA LEU A 65 -4.35 -4.46 2.43
C LEU A 65 -4.58 -2.98 2.11
N PRO A 66 -4.68 -2.08 3.10
CA PRO A 66 -4.51 -0.65 2.90
C PRO A 66 -3.20 -0.34 2.18
N VAL A 67 -3.20 0.73 1.36
CA VAL A 67 -2.07 1.09 0.51
C VAL A 67 -1.68 2.54 0.74
N LEU A 68 -0.38 2.78 0.91
CA LEU A 68 0.24 4.10 0.81
C LEU A 68 1.00 4.16 -0.54
N LEU A 69 0.58 5.03 -1.45
CA LEU A 69 1.19 5.18 -2.76
C LEU A 69 2.02 6.47 -2.83
N ASP A 70 3.33 6.34 -3.02
CA ASP A 70 4.25 7.44 -3.28
C ASP A 70 4.33 7.77 -4.76
N CYS A 71 3.91 8.98 -5.12
CA CYS A 71 4.02 9.52 -6.46
C CYS A 71 5.24 10.44 -6.54
N TRP A 72 6.23 10.01 -7.31
CA TRP A 72 7.57 10.57 -7.32
C TRP A 72 8.14 10.69 -8.75
N ALA A 73 9.33 11.27 -8.87
CA ALA A 73 10.13 11.27 -10.10
C ALA A 73 11.63 11.35 -9.77
N PRO A 74 12.54 10.87 -10.64
CA PRO A 74 13.99 10.82 -10.35
C PRO A 74 14.66 12.19 -10.22
N TRP A 75 14.09 13.23 -10.82
CA TRP A 75 14.56 14.61 -10.75
C TRP A 75 14.05 15.36 -9.50
N CYS A 76 13.10 14.78 -8.77
CA CYS A 76 12.52 15.40 -7.58
C CYS A 76 13.44 15.26 -6.36
N GLY A 77 14.14 16.34 -5.99
CA GLY A 77 14.98 16.40 -4.80
C GLY A 77 14.25 15.99 -3.50
N PRO A 78 13.10 16.59 -3.17
CA PRO A 78 12.33 16.23 -1.97
C PRO A 78 11.87 14.76 -1.96
N CYS A 79 11.58 14.16 -3.12
CA CYS A 79 11.21 12.75 -3.22
C CYS A 79 12.35 11.82 -2.77
N LYS A 80 13.61 12.19 -3.06
CA LYS A 80 14.80 11.43 -2.62
C LYS A 80 14.96 11.43 -1.09
N MET A 81 14.43 12.44 -0.40
CA MET A 81 14.47 12.50 1.07
C MET A 81 13.47 11.53 1.71
N ILE A 82 12.28 11.39 1.13
CA ILE A 82 11.22 10.52 1.70
C ILE A 82 11.37 9.05 1.30
N GLY A 83 11.98 8.75 0.15
CA GLY A 83 12.13 7.38 -0.35
C GLY A 83 12.69 6.39 0.68
N PRO A 84 13.82 6.70 1.37
CA PRO A 84 14.36 5.84 2.42
C PRO A 84 13.41 5.64 3.61
N ILE A 85 12.64 6.66 3.98
CA ILE A 85 11.64 6.58 5.05
C ILE A 85 10.53 5.59 4.65
N LEU A 86 10.10 5.63 3.40
CA LEU A 86 9.07 4.72 2.90
C LEU A 86 9.56 3.27 2.79
N GLU A 87 10.83 3.04 2.43
CA GLU A 87 11.40 1.69 2.49
C GLU A 87 11.49 1.15 3.93
N GLU A 88 11.86 2.00 4.89
CA GLU A 88 11.86 1.65 6.31
C GLU A 88 10.45 1.27 6.79
N LEU A 89 9.45 2.11 6.48
CA LEU A 89 8.06 1.86 6.84
C LEU A 89 7.49 0.61 6.15
N ALA A 90 7.94 0.28 4.93
CA ALA A 90 7.50 -0.94 4.24
C ALA A 90 7.93 -2.21 5.01
N MET A 91 9.12 -2.18 5.63
CA MET A 91 9.58 -3.26 6.50
C MET A 91 8.80 -3.29 7.83
N GLU A 92 8.62 -2.13 8.46
CA GLU A 92 7.90 -2.02 9.74
C GLU A 92 6.42 -2.43 9.63
N TRP A 93 5.78 -2.12 8.51
CA TRP A 93 4.36 -2.35 8.27
C TRP A 93 4.06 -3.58 7.42
N ARG A 94 5.06 -4.43 7.20
CA ARG A 94 4.94 -5.71 6.51
C ARG A 94 3.65 -6.45 6.90
N GLY A 95 2.85 -6.78 5.90
CA GLY A 95 1.58 -7.50 6.04
C GLY A 95 0.43 -6.71 6.66
N ARG A 96 0.61 -5.44 7.01
CA ARG A 96 -0.46 -4.53 7.46
C ARG A 96 -0.78 -3.49 6.39
N ILE A 97 0.23 -2.86 5.84
CA ILE A 97 0.11 -1.81 4.81
C ILE A 97 1.02 -2.17 3.64
N ARG A 98 0.52 -2.02 2.42
CA ARG A 98 1.36 -2.06 1.22
C ARG A 98 1.87 -0.65 0.94
N ILE A 99 3.17 -0.51 0.69
CA ILE A 99 3.73 0.75 0.19
C ILE A 99 4.06 0.58 -1.29
N GLY A 100 3.44 1.39 -2.13
CA GLY A 100 3.69 1.44 -3.57
C GLY A 100 4.48 2.69 -3.94
N LYS A 101 5.27 2.62 -5.01
CA LYS A 101 5.93 3.77 -5.62
C LYS A 101 5.58 3.86 -7.11
N LEU A 102 5.15 5.02 -7.55
CA LEU A 102 4.75 5.31 -8.92
C LEU A 102 5.58 6.49 -9.44
N ASN A 103 6.37 6.24 -10.48
CA ASN A 103 7.04 7.30 -11.21
C ASN A 103 6.01 8.02 -12.10
N VAL A 104 5.76 9.30 -11.86
CA VAL A 104 4.72 10.05 -12.58
C VAL A 104 5.07 10.30 -14.05
N ASP A 105 6.36 10.35 -14.40
CA ASP A 105 6.82 10.55 -15.78
C ASP A 105 6.52 9.31 -16.66
N GLU A 106 6.68 8.13 -16.07
CA GLU A 106 6.48 6.84 -16.75
C GLU A 106 5.01 6.38 -16.74
N ASN A 107 4.19 6.98 -15.87
CA ASN A 107 2.82 6.56 -15.61
C ASN A 107 1.82 7.73 -15.72
N PRO A 108 1.77 8.41 -16.88
CA PRO A 108 0.98 9.62 -17.06
C PRO A 108 -0.54 9.34 -16.99
N ALA A 109 -1.01 8.13 -17.29
CA ALA A 109 -2.43 7.83 -17.23
C ALA A 109 -2.93 7.86 -15.78
N THR A 110 -2.20 7.22 -14.86
CA THR A 110 -2.51 7.30 -13.43
C THR A 110 -2.29 8.70 -12.89
N ALA A 111 -1.18 9.36 -13.25
CA ALA A 111 -0.91 10.72 -12.77
C ALA A 111 -2.02 11.71 -13.16
N ASN A 112 -2.50 11.65 -14.39
CA ASN A 112 -3.62 12.47 -14.85
C ASN A 112 -4.94 12.08 -14.17
N LYS A 113 -5.23 10.77 -14.05
CA LYS A 113 -6.47 10.28 -13.41
C LYS A 113 -6.64 10.76 -11.98
N PHE A 114 -5.55 10.86 -11.23
CA PHE A 114 -5.55 11.32 -9.84
C PHE A 114 -5.11 12.78 -9.67
N GLU A 115 -4.99 13.52 -10.78
CA GLU A 115 -4.62 14.94 -10.81
C GLU A 115 -3.37 15.27 -10.00
N ILE A 116 -2.29 14.50 -10.19
CA ILE A 116 -1.04 14.71 -9.48
C ILE A 116 -0.33 15.94 -10.05
N ARG A 117 -0.47 17.08 -9.36
CA ARG A 117 0.09 18.38 -9.79
C ARG A 117 1.44 18.71 -9.16
N SER A 118 1.82 18.00 -8.11
CA SER A 118 3.06 18.21 -7.37
C SER A 118 3.59 16.89 -6.86
N ILE A 119 4.92 16.78 -6.75
CA ILE A 119 5.59 15.62 -6.17
C ILE A 119 6.59 16.06 -5.08
N PRO A 120 6.79 15.25 -4.03
CA PRO A 120 6.09 13.99 -3.78
C PRO A 120 4.63 14.22 -3.36
N THR A 121 3.76 13.32 -3.78
CA THR A 121 2.37 13.21 -3.28
C THR A 121 2.18 11.78 -2.80
N LEU A 122 1.72 11.61 -1.56
CA LEU A 122 1.35 10.31 -1.02
C LEU A 122 -0.16 10.18 -1.04
N MET A 123 -0.68 9.12 -1.63
CA MET A 123 -2.12 8.82 -1.63
C MET A 123 -2.41 7.59 -0.77
N VAL A 124 -3.43 7.67 0.06
CA VAL A 124 -3.88 6.55 0.90
C VAL A 124 -5.09 5.90 0.25
N PHE A 125 -5.04 4.58 0.10
CA PHE A 125 -6.14 3.77 -0.41
C PHE A 125 -6.57 2.72 0.61
N ASP A 126 -7.88 2.57 0.82
CA ASP A 126 -8.48 1.40 1.45
C ASP A 126 -9.67 0.94 0.62
N HIS A 127 -9.76 -0.37 0.43
CA HIS A 127 -10.85 -1.02 -0.29
C HIS A 127 -11.14 -0.39 -1.67
N GLY A 128 -10.07 -0.13 -2.43
CA GLY A 128 -10.17 0.43 -3.77
C GLY A 128 -10.57 1.89 -3.86
N LYS A 129 -10.66 2.59 -2.73
CA LYS A 129 -11.00 4.01 -2.67
C LYS A 129 -9.81 4.80 -2.17
N ARG A 130 -9.52 5.93 -2.80
CA ARG A 130 -8.62 6.94 -2.25
C ARG A 130 -9.31 7.59 -1.07
N VAL A 131 -8.74 7.45 0.12
CA VAL A 131 -9.32 7.95 1.38
C VAL A 131 -8.59 9.18 1.93
N ASP A 132 -7.33 9.39 1.53
CA ASP A 132 -6.56 10.56 1.94
C ASP A 132 -5.47 10.91 0.90
N THR A 133 -4.91 12.12 0.99
CA THR A 133 -3.79 12.59 0.17
C THR A 133 -2.92 13.58 0.95
N LEU A 134 -1.62 13.28 0.99
CA LEU A 134 -0.59 14.07 1.63
C LEU A 134 0.31 14.67 0.55
N VAL A 135 0.53 15.99 0.59
CA VAL A 135 1.32 16.68 -0.44
C VAL A 135 2.62 17.21 0.16
N GLY A 136 3.74 16.97 -0.52
CA GLY A 136 5.06 17.46 -0.14
C GLY A 136 5.87 16.44 0.66
N ALA A 137 7.13 16.79 0.93
CA ALA A 137 8.04 15.96 1.71
C ALA A 137 7.73 16.10 3.20
N LEU A 138 6.90 15.20 3.72
CA LEU A 138 6.49 15.20 5.12
C LEU A 138 7.47 14.42 6.02
N PRO A 139 7.65 14.81 7.29
CA PRO A 139 8.38 14.00 8.27
C PRO A 139 7.74 12.62 8.50
N LYS A 140 8.54 11.61 8.85
CA LYS A 140 8.07 10.23 9.15
C LYS A 140 6.86 10.20 10.09
N GLY A 141 6.87 11.01 11.15
CA GLY A 141 5.78 11.06 12.14
C GLY A 141 4.42 11.41 11.53
N GLN A 142 4.36 12.34 10.58
CA GLN A 142 3.09 12.70 9.92
C GLN A 142 2.60 11.60 8.98
N ILE A 143 3.52 10.90 8.30
CA ILE A 143 3.19 9.73 7.46
C ILE A 143 2.62 8.61 8.34
N VAL A 144 3.23 8.36 9.51
CA VAL A 144 2.74 7.38 10.49
C VAL A 144 1.37 7.76 11.02
N GLU A 145 1.16 9.04 11.35
CA GLU A 145 -0.12 9.55 11.85
C GLU A 145 -1.26 9.35 10.84
N ALA A 146 -1.02 9.70 9.57
CA ALA A 146 -2.00 9.50 8.50
C ALA A 146 -2.37 8.02 8.28
N MET A 147 -1.44 7.10 8.59
CA MET A 147 -1.66 5.66 8.46
C MET A 147 -2.12 4.98 9.74
N ALA A 148 -2.21 5.70 10.87
CA ALA A 148 -2.43 5.12 12.19
C ALA A 148 -3.73 4.30 12.29
N ALA A 149 -4.78 4.70 11.58
CA ALA A 149 -6.07 4.00 11.55
C ALA A 149 -6.01 2.60 10.87
N PHE A 150 -4.92 2.30 10.15
CA PHE A 150 -4.73 1.06 9.38
C PHE A 150 -3.72 0.10 10.01
N LEU A 151 -3.00 0.56 11.03
CA LEU A 151 -2.07 -0.25 11.79
C LEU A 151 -2.84 -1.10 12.78
#